data_AF-A0A953LTE8-F1
#
_entry.id   AF-A0A953LTE8-F1
#
_cell.length_a   1.000
_cell.length_b   1.000
_cell.length_c   1.000
_cell.angle_alpha   90.00
_cell.angle_beta   90.00
_cell.angle_gamma   90.00
#
_symmetry.space_group_name_H-M   'P 1'
#
loop_
_entity.id
_entity.type
_entity.pdbx_description
1 polymer ?
#
loop_
_entity_poly.entity_id
_entity_poly.type
_entity_poly.pdbx_seq_one_letter_code
_entity_poly.pdbx_strand_id
1 'polypeptide(L)' 'MSRTAKTLAAVLLIYAGSYLLFRQSNIEVWDRDKRPYVIFPAGAGSALYYAWRPLSYLDGAITGMGFHIGPHS' A
#
# COMPACT_ATOMS: atom_id res chain seq x y z
N MET A 1 23.75 17.16 4.92
CA MET A 1 22.31 17.16 4.55
C MET A 1 21.64 18.39 5.13
N SER A 2 20.90 19.15 4.31
CA SER A 2 20.12 20.32 4.74
C SER A 2 18.94 19.91 5.64
N ARG A 3 18.40 20.86 6.42
CA ARG A 3 17.18 20.64 7.23
C ARG A 3 16.02 20.15 6.35
N THR A 4 15.83 20.75 5.19
CA THR A 4 14.82 20.36 4.20
C THR A 4 14.99 18.91 3.75
N ALA A 5 16.22 18.49 3.42
CA ALA A 5 16.48 17.10 3.01
C ALA A 5 16.15 16.10 4.13
N LYS A 6 16.48 16.43 5.38
CA LYS A 6 16.11 15.61 6.55
C LYS A 6 14.60 15.51 6.72
N THR A 7 13.89 16.64 6.61
CA THR A 7 12.43 16.66 6.71
C THR A 7 11.77 15.84 5.60
N LEU A 8 12.22 16.00 4.35
CA LEU A 8 11.70 15.23 3.22
C LEU A 8 11.95 13.72 3.41
N ALA A 9 13.15 13.35 3.85
CA ALA A 9 13.46 11.96 4.16
C ALA A 9 12.54 11.40 5.26
N ALA A 10 12.31 12.16 6.34
CA ALA A 10 11.41 11.76 7.41
C ALA A 10 9.95 11.58 6.93
N VAL A 11 9.45 12.49 6.10
CA VAL A 11 8.10 12.38 5.51
C VAL A 11 7.98 11.16 4.61
N LEU A 12 8.97 10.90 3.76
CA LEU A 12 8.99 9.72 2.89
C LEU A 12 9.04 8.42 3.70
N LEU A 13 9.83 8.39 4.78
CA LEU A 13 9.89 7.24 5.68
C LEU A 13 8.56 6.99 6.39
N ILE A 14 7.88 8.04 6.85
CA ILE A 14 6.55 7.91 7.47
C ILE A 14 5.52 7.44 6.43
N TYR A 15 5.57 7.98 5.21
CA TYR A 15 4.68 7.61 4.12
C TYR A 15 4.86 6.13 3.72
N ALA A 16 6.10 5.67 3.55
CA ALA A 16 6.39 4.26 3.25
C ALA A 16 6.09 3.35 4.44
N GLY A 17 6.50 3.73 5.65
CA GLY A 17 6.27 2.94 6.87
C GLY A 17 4.80 2.76 7.19
N SER A 18 3.99 3.80 7.04
CA SER A 18 2.53 3.71 7.24
C SER A 18 1.86 2.78 6.23
N TYR A 19 2.31 2.79 4.97
CA TYR A 19 1.87 1.81 3.97
C TYR A 19 2.25 0.37 4.37
N LEU A 20 3.49 0.14 4.83
CA LEU A 20 3.95 -1.19 5.24
C LEU A 20 3.11 -1.75 6.41
N LEU A 21 2.77 -0.90 7.39
CA LEU A 21 1.89 -1.30 8.49
C LEU A 21 0.47 -1.58 8.00
N PHE A 22 -0.05 -0.74 7.10
CA PHE A 22 -1.39 -0.92 6.52
C PHE A 22 -1.49 -2.23 5.73
N ARG A 23 -0.53 -2.54 4.84
CA ARG A 23 -0.58 -3.78 4.07
C ARG A 23 -0.59 -5.01 4.96
N GLN A 24 0.17 -5.04 6.05
CA GLN A 24 0.26 -6.22 6.91
C GLN A 24 -1.10 -6.61 7.52
N SER A 25 -1.97 -5.64 7.78
CA SER A 25 -3.30 -5.87 8.35
C SER A 25 -4.42 -6.00 7.33
N ASN A 26 -4.13 -5.79 6.04
CA ASN A 26 -5.13 -5.76 4.97
C ASN A 26 -4.74 -6.67 3.79
N ILE A 27 -4.00 -7.75 4.06
CA ILE A 27 -3.70 -8.76 3.04
C ILE A 27 -4.81 -9.81 3.01
N GLU A 28 -5.32 -10.05 1.81
CA GLU A 28 -6.16 -11.20 1.49
C GLU A 28 -5.49 -12.03 0.39
N VAL A 29 -5.69 -13.36 0.39
CA VAL A 29 -5.22 -14.22 -0.69
C VAL A 29 -6.41 -14.50 -1.60
N TRP A 30 -6.30 -14.16 -2.88
CA TRP A 30 -7.39 -14.42 -3.82
C TRP A 30 -7.42 -15.89 -4.18
N ASP A 31 -8.58 -16.54 -4.00
CA ASP A 31 -8.72 -17.96 -4.30
C ASP A 31 -8.54 -18.29 -5.79
N ARG A 32 -8.79 -17.33 -6.69
CA ARG A 32 -8.70 -17.52 -8.15
C ARG A 32 -7.28 -17.80 -8.62
N ASP A 33 -6.30 -17.06 -8.11
CA ASP A 33 -4.90 -17.13 -8.58
C ASP A 33 -3.91 -17.47 -7.48
N LYS A 34 -4.39 -17.63 -6.24
CA LYS A 34 -3.61 -17.93 -5.03
C LYS A 34 -2.54 -16.89 -4.74
N ARG A 35 -2.75 -15.64 -5.19
CA ARG A 35 -1.83 -14.52 -4.94
C ARG A 35 -2.33 -13.64 -3.78
N PRO A 36 -1.40 -13.06 -3.01
CA PRO A 36 -1.73 -12.06 -2.00
C PRO A 36 -2.08 -10.71 -2.63
N TYR A 37 -3.09 -10.06 -2.07
CA TYR A 37 -3.58 -8.74 -2.45
C TYR A 37 -3.68 -7.84 -1.22
N VAL A 38 -3.28 -6.58 -1.36
CA VAL A 38 -3.61 -5.53 -0.39
C VAL A 38 -5.00 -5.00 -0.69
N ILE A 39 -5.91 -5.12 0.26
CA ILE A 39 -7.30 -4.70 0.14
C ILE A 39 -7.50 -3.32 0.72
N PHE A 40 -7.97 -2.40 -0.11
CA PHE A 40 -8.41 -1.08 0.34
C PHE A 40 -9.92 -1.10 0.59
N PRO A 41 -10.42 -0.74 1.78
CA PRO A 41 -11.84 -0.80 2.06
C PRO A 41 -12.64 0.11 1.12
N ALA A 42 -13.82 -0.34 0.70
CA ALA A 42 -14.72 0.46 -0.13
C ALA A 42 -15.19 1.74 0.61
N GLY A 43 -15.68 2.72 -0.13
CA GLY A 43 -16.11 4.00 0.43
C GLY A 43 -14.92 4.86 0.84
N ALA A 44 -14.82 5.18 2.13
CA ALA A 44 -13.78 6.08 2.68
C ALA A 44 -12.34 5.57 2.43
N GLY A 45 -12.13 4.27 2.25
CA GLY A 45 -10.82 3.70 1.94
C GLY A 45 -10.32 3.95 0.51
N SER A 46 -11.18 4.46 -0.39
CA SER A 46 -10.75 4.87 -1.75
C SER A 46 -9.67 5.95 -1.70
N ALA A 47 -9.72 6.84 -0.70
CA ALA A 47 -8.68 7.86 -0.52
C ALA A 47 -7.31 7.22 -0.21
N LEU A 48 -7.30 6.18 0.62
CA LEU A 48 -6.08 5.43 0.96
C LEU A 48 -5.51 4.70 -0.26
N TYR A 49 -6.38 4.14 -1.11
CA TYR A 49 -5.97 3.54 -2.38
C TYR A 49 -5.17 4.54 -3.22
N TYR A 50 -5.68 5.77 -3.42
CA TYR A 50 -4.96 6.77 -4.21
C TYR A 50 -3.73 7.31 -3.50
N ALA A 51 -3.79 7.48 -2.17
CA ALA A 51 -2.66 7.96 -1.38
C ALA A 51 -1.46 7.01 -1.47
N TRP A 52 -1.69 5.69 -1.42
CA TRP A 52 -0.63 4.69 -1.46
C TRP A 52 -0.41 4.04 -2.82
N ARG A 53 -1.19 4.41 -3.85
CA ARG A 53 -1.08 3.83 -5.20
C ARG A 53 0.35 3.77 -5.75
N PRO A 54 1.21 4.81 -5.61
CA PRO A 54 2.59 4.73 -6.06
C PRO A 54 3.39 3.61 -5.36
N LEU A 55 3.24 3.49 -4.03
CA LEU A 55 3.89 2.43 -3.27
C LEU A 55 3.32 1.06 -3.60
N SER A 56 2.02 0.94 -3.82
CA SER A 56 1.39 -0.33 -4.21
C SER A 56 1.90 -0.85 -5.55
N TYR A 57 2.13 0.03 -6.53
CA TYR A 57 2.76 -0.38 -7.80
C TYR A 57 4.21 -0.86 -7.59
N LEU A 58 4.99 -0.17 -6.77
CA LEU A 58 6.35 -0.58 -6.45
C LEU A 58 6.38 -1.91 -5.70
N ASP A 59 5.50 -2.07 -4.71
CA ASP A 59 5.38 -3.29 -3.92
C ASP A 59 5.01 -4.47 -4.82
N GLY A 60 3.98 -4.31 -5.67
CA GLY A 60 3.60 -5.36 -6.62
C GLY A 60 4.71 -5.74 -7.60
N ALA A 61 5.53 -4.78 -8.05
CA ALA A 61 6.68 -5.06 -8.89
C ALA A 61 7.79 -5.84 -8.16
N ILE A 62 7.94 -5.66 -6.85
CA ILE A 62 8.98 -6.30 -6.03
C ILE A 62 8.52 -7.66 -5.49
N THR A 63 7.28 -7.76 -5.04
CA THR A 63 6.74 -8.91 -4.28
C THR A 63 5.76 -9.76 -5.07
N GLY A 64 5.29 -9.28 -6.23
CA GLY A 64 4.22 -9.93 -7.00
C GLY A 64 2.83 -9.77 -6.38
N MET A 65 2.68 -8.97 -5.32
CA MET A 65 1.40 -8.69 -4.68
C MET A 65 0.49 -7.85 -5.57
N GLY A 66 -0.80 -8.19 -5.58
CA GLY A 66 -1.82 -7.33 -6.17
C GLY A 66 -2.35 -6.30 -5.17
N PHE A 67 -3.19 -5.39 -5.65
CA PHE A 67 -3.91 -4.46 -4.79
C PHE A 67 -5.16 -3.91 -5.49
N HIS A 68 -6.27 -3.72 -4.76
CA HIS A 68 -7.49 -3.09 -5.28
C HIS A 68 -8.43 -2.61 -4.16
N ILE A 69 -9.53 -1.98 -4.57
CA ILE A 69 -10.59 -1.51 -3.66
C ILE A 69 -11.65 -2.62 -3.51
N GLY A 70 -12.12 -2.84 -2.28
CA GLY A 70 -13.11 -3.85 -1.90
C GLY A 70 -12.50 -5.25 -1.76
N PRO A 71 -13.20 -6.20 -1.11
CA PRO A 71 -12.71 -7.58 -0.95
C PRO A 71 -12.80 -8.39 -2.26
N HIS A 72 -12.15 -9.55 -2.28
CA HIS A 72 -12.40 -10.56 -3.31
C HIS A 72 -13.71 -11.31 -2.98
N SER A 73 -14.74 -11.14 -3.81
CA SER A 73 -15.99 -11.92 -3.76
C SER A 73 -15.91 -13.21 -4.56
#